data_AF-A0A8I1SY46-F1
#
_entry.id   AF-A0A8I1SY46-F1
#
_cell.length_a   1.000
_cell.length_b   1.000
_cell.length_c   1.000
_cell.angle_alpha   90.00
_cell.angle_beta   90.00
_cell.angle_gamma   90.00
#
_symmetry.space_group_name_H-M   'P 1'
#
loop_
_entity.id
_entity.type
_entity.pdbx_description
1 polymer ?
#
loop_
_entity_poly.entity_id
_entity_poly.type
_entity_poly.pdbx_seq_one_letter_code
_entity_poly.pdbx_strand_id
1 'polypeptide(L)'
;MKTLLIAAACTLLLAACGKPEPAESVESLMANPDRLKEVRAQCKTDHAKLGDALCNRAAEATRRRFMGNGTPYTPAPPSAPKD
;
A
#
# COMPACT_ATOMS: atom_id res chain seq x y z
N MET A 1 32.68 14.30 -26.42
CA MET A 1 31.29 14.75 -26.16
C MET A 1 30.26 13.62 -26.28
N LYS A 2 30.24 12.85 -27.36
CA LYS A 2 29.26 11.76 -27.58
C LYS A 2 29.27 10.66 -26.51
N THR A 3 30.46 10.29 -26.03
CA THR A 3 30.67 9.33 -24.92
C THR A 3 30.17 9.82 -23.57
N LEU A 4 30.28 11.13 -23.29
CA LEU A 4 29.75 11.74 -22.08
C LEU A 4 28.21 11.74 -22.07
N LEU A 5 27.60 11.95 -23.24
CA LEU A 5 26.14 11.89 -23.40
C LEU A 5 25.59 10.48 -23.19
N ILE A 6 26.29 9.45 -23.68
CA ILE A 6 25.88 8.05 -23.50
C ILE A 6 26.01 7.64 -22.03
N ALA A 7 27.09 8.04 -21.36
CA ALA A 7 27.28 7.76 -19.94
C ALA A 7 26.19 8.42 -19.07
N ALA A 8 25.83 9.67 -19.36
CA ALA A 8 24.75 10.37 -18.67
C ALA A 8 23.36 9.76 -18.93
N ALA A 9 23.11 9.25 -20.14
CA ALA A 9 21.86 8.55 -20.44
C ALA A 9 21.76 7.20 -19.70
N CYS A 10 22.86 6.46 -19.61
CA CYS A 10 22.91 5.18 -18.87
C CYS A 10 22.68 5.37 -17.37
N THR A 11 23.25 6.40 -16.75
CA THR A 11 23.04 6.64 -15.31
C THR A 11 21.60 7.03 -14.99
N LEU A 12 20.92 7.77 -15.88
CA LEU A 12 19.49 8.10 -15.74
C LEU A 12 18.60 6.85 -15.87
N LEU A 13 18.91 5.94 -16.80
CA LEU A 13 18.20 4.68 -16.98
C LEU A 13 18.38 3.74 -15.76
N LEU A 14 19.58 3.71 -15.18
CA LEU A 14 19.88 2.92 -13.97
C LEU A 14 19.16 3.47 -12.72
N ALA A 15 19.00 4.80 -12.62
CA ALA A 15 18.25 5.43 -11.53
C ALA A 15 16.73 5.21 -11.64
N ALA A 16 16.20 5.02 -12.86
CA ALA A 16 14.82 4.61 -13.08
C ALA A 16 14.56 3.14 -12.69
N CYS A 17 15.61 2.32 -12.60
CA CYS A 17 15.59 1.01 -11.95
C CYS A 17 15.69 1.21 -10.43
N GLY A 18 14.72 1.95 -9.89
CA GLY A 18 14.68 2.39 -8.50
C GLY A 18 14.76 1.20 -7.55
N LYS A 19 15.70 1.28 -6.60
CA LYS A 19 15.72 0.43 -5.41
C LYS A 19 14.30 0.41 -4.83
N PRO A 20 13.67 -0.75 -4.58
CA PRO A 20 12.36 -0.76 -3.94
C PRO A 20 12.53 0.01 -2.64
N GLU A 21 11.79 1.12 -2.51
CA GLU A 21 11.67 1.83 -1.24
C GLU A 21 11.39 0.82 -0.12
N PRO A 22 11.80 1.11 1.13
CA PRO A 22 11.48 0.24 2.26
C PRO A 22 10.00 -0.08 2.15
N ALA A 23 9.69 -1.35 1.88
CA ALA A 23 8.38 -1.70 1.34
C ALA A 23 7.34 -1.23 2.36
N GLU A 24 6.53 -0.23 1.99
CA GLU A 24 5.43 0.34 2.78
C GLU A 24 4.34 -0.73 2.99
N SER A 25 4.69 -1.81 3.67
CA SER A 25 3.83 -2.96 3.92
C SER A 25 2.70 -2.54 4.85
N VAL A 26 1.65 -3.36 4.86
CA VAL A 26 0.53 -3.15 5.79
C VAL A 26 1.06 -3.11 7.22
N GLU A 27 1.95 -4.03 7.58
CA GLU A 27 2.54 -4.15 8.91
C GLU A 27 3.40 -2.92 9.27
N SER A 28 4.20 -2.42 8.33
CA SER A 28 5.02 -1.20 8.53
C SER A 28 4.14 0.04 8.75
N LEU A 29 3.09 0.20 7.92
CA LEU A 29 2.13 1.29 8.05
C LEU A 29 1.30 1.20 9.32
N MET A 30 1.02 -0.02 9.80
CA MET A 30 0.35 -0.23 11.09
C MET A 30 1.23 0.17 12.28
N ALA A 31 2.52 -0.15 12.21
CA ALA A 31 3.51 0.19 13.23
C ALA A 31 3.84 1.69 13.26
N ASN A 32 3.65 2.41 12.15
CA ASN A 32 4.00 3.82 12.01
C ASN A 32 2.76 4.69 11.69
N PRO A 33 1.97 5.11 12.69
CA PRO A 33 0.69 5.81 12.48
C PRO A 33 0.83 7.18 11.82
N ASP A 34 1.92 7.91 12.08
CA ASP A 34 2.18 9.21 11.45
C ASP A 34 2.44 9.07 9.96
N ARG A 35 3.25 8.06 9.58
CA ARG A 35 3.49 7.71 8.17
C ARG A 35 2.21 7.27 7.47
N LEU A 36 1.39 6.43 8.13
CA LEU A 36 0.09 6.05 7.60
C LEU A 36 -0.82 7.25 7.37
N LYS A 37 -0.82 8.25 8.26
CA LYS A 37 -1.61 9.47 8.08
C LYS A 37 -1.14 10.26 6.86
N GLU A 38 0.17 10.40 6.67
CA GLU A 38 0.77 11.08 5.52
C GLU A 38 0.40 10.38 4.20
N VAL A 39 0.63 9.07 4.10
CA VAL A 39 0.31 8.28 2.90
C VAL A 39 -1.18 8.38 2.56
N ARG A 40 -2.06 8.33 3.55
CA ARG A 40 -3.50 8.52 3.34
C ARG A 40 -3.84 9.91 2.81
N ALA A 41 -3.15 10.96 3.26
CA ALA A 41 -3.34 12.30 2.74
C ALA A 41 -2.87 12.39 1.28
N GLN A 42 -1.70 11.83 0.97
CA GLN A 42 -1.16 11.77 -0.40
C GLN A 42 -2.09 11.01 -1.35
N CYS A 43 -2.62 9.85 -0.94
CA CYS A 43 -3.59 9.08 -1.73
C CYS A 43 -4.89 9.82 -2.04
N LYS A 44 -5.31 10.75 -1.18
CA LYS A 44 -6.48 11.62 -1.46
C LYS A 44 -6.15 12.73 -2.44
N THR A 45 -4.94 13.27 -2.36
CA THR A 45 -4.51 14.40 -3.18
C THR A 45 -4.15 13.96 -4.60
N ASP A 46 -3.41 12.86 -4.74
CA ASP A 46 -2.91 12.40 -6.04
C ASP A 46 -2.78 10.86 -6.07
N HIS A 47 -3.92 10.19 -6.21
CA HIS A 47 -3.97 8.73 -6.27
C HIS A 47 -3.18 8.15 -7.45
N ALA A 48 -3.22 8.81 -8.61
CA ALA A 48 -2.57 8.34 -9.83
C ALA A 48 -1.04 8.28 -9.68
N LYS A 49 -0.44 9.25 -8.98
CA LYS A 49 1.00 9.25 -8.70
C LYS A 49 1.43 8.20 -7.69
N LEU A 50 0.62 7.97 -6.66
CA LEU A 50 0.94 7.04 -5.56
C LEU A 50 0.69 5.58 -5.95
N GLY A 51 -0.34 5.35 -6.77
CA GLY A 51 -0.74 4.06 -7.28
C GLY A 51 -1.59 3.23 -6.32
N ASP A 52 -2.48 2.43 -6.90
CA ASP A 52 -3.47 1.62 -6.19
C ASP A 52 -2.84 0.70 -5.15
N ALA A 53 -1.68 0.11 -5.46
CA ALA A 53 -1.01 -0.84 -4.57
C ALA A 53 -0.59 -0.21 -3.24
N LEU A 54 -0.14 1.06 -3.23
CA LEU A 54 0.22 1.76 -2.00
C LEU A 54 -1.02 2.23 -1.25
N CYS A 55 -1.99 2.80 -1.96
CA CYS A 55 -3.22 3.29 -1.34
C CYS A 55 -4.08 2.15 -0.75
N ASN A 56 -4.11 0.99 -1.38
CA ASN A 56 -4.76 -0.22 -0.85
C ASN A 56 -4.07 -0.72 0.43
N ARG A 57 -2.73 -0.75 0.47
CA ARG A 57 -1.99 -1.10 1.70
C ARG A 57 -2.28 -0.13 2.84
N ALA A 58 -2.34 1.17 2.56
CA ALA A 58 -2.71 2.18 3.55
C ALA A 58 -4.17 2.03 4.03
N ALA A 59 -5.09 1.71 3.13
CA ALA A 59 -6.48 1.42 3.47
C ALA A 59 -6.59 0.18 4.36
N GLU A 60 -5.88 -0.89 4.02
CA GLU A 60 -5.85 -2.12 4.81
C GLU A 60 -5.20 -1.91 6.18
N ALA A 61 -4.06 -1.21 6.26
CA ALA A 61 -3.43 -0.87 7.53
C ALA A 61 -4.40 -0.09 8.43
N THR A 62 -5.13 0.87 7.85
CA THR A 62 -6.17 1.61 8.57
C THR A 62 -7.27 0.68 9.06
N ARG A 63 -7.80 -0.19 8.19
CA ARG A 63 -8.84 -1.17 8.54
C ARG A 63 -8.37 -2.06 9.69
N ARG A 64 -7.17 -2.65 9.60
CA ARG A 64 -6.64 -3.58 10.60
C ARG A 64 -6.33 -2.90 11.93
N ARG A 65 -5.87 -1.65 11.94
CA ARG A 65 -5.70 -0.88 13.20
C ARG A 65 -7.02 -0.64 13.93
N PHE A 66 -8.12 -0.48 13.19
CA PHE A 66 -9.43 -0.18 13.77
C PHE A 66 -10.26 -1.42 14.06
N MET A 67 -10.33 -2.36 13.11
CA MET A 67 -11.16 -3.57 13.16
C MET A 67 -10.39 -4.82 13.61
N GLY A 68 -9.06 -4.74 13.78
CA GLY A 68 -8.21 -5.92 13.90
C GLY A 68 -8.21 -6.76 12.63
N ASN A 69 -7.94 -8.06 12.77
CA ASN A 69 -7.99 -9.00 11.64
C ASN A 69 -9.44 -9.31 11.18
N GLY A 70 -10.45 -8.78 11.88
CA GLY A 70 -11.85 -9.14 11.71
C GLY A 70 -12.17 -10.52 12.29
N THR A 71 -13.46 -10.83 12.43
CA THR A 71 -13.96 -12.17 12.70
C THR A 71 -14.48 -12.77 11.40
N PRO A 72 -14.16 -14.04 11.07
CA PRO A 72 -14.80 -14.74 9.97
C PRO A 72 -16.32 -14.72 10.14
N TYR A 73 -17.06 -14.62 9.04
CA TYR A 73 -18.52 -14.74 9.08
C TYR A 73 -18.89 -16.15 9.56
N THR A 74 -19.65 -16.22 10.65
CA THR A 74 -20.21 -17.47 11.17
C THR A 74 -21.70 -17.50 10.82
N PRO A 75 -22.12 -18.26 9.79
CA PRO A 75 -23.54 -18.40 9.49
C PRO A 75 -24.29 -19.03 10.66
N ALA A 76 -25.50 -18.55 10.90
CA ALA A 76 -26.40 -19.21 11.83
C ALA A 76 -26.73 -20.62 11.30
N PRO A 77 -26.83 -21.63 12.18
CA PRO A 77 -27.31 -22.94 11.75
C PRO A 77 -28.72 -22.82 11.16
N PRO A 78 -29.05 -23.60 10.11
CA PRO A 78 -30.36 -23.55 9.48
C PRO A 78 -31.45 -23.83 10.53
N SER A 79 -32.55 -23.08 10.46
CA SER A 79 -33.70 -23.30 11.34
C SER A 79 -34.25 -24.71 11.11
N ALA A 80 -34.48 -25.45 12.20
CA ALA A 80 -35.10 -26.76 12.14
C ALA A 80 -36.46 -26.68 11.39
N PRO A 81 -36.81 -27.71 10.60
CA PRO A 81 -38.13 -27.80 9.98
C PRO A 81 -39.22 -27.60 11.04
N LYS A 82 -40.21 -26.78 10.73
CA LYS A 82 -41.42 -26.69 11.56
C LYS A 82 -42.35 -27.80 11.09
N ASP A 83 -42.64 -28.74 11.98
CA ASP A 83 -43.66 -29.79 11.80
C ASP A 83 -45.06 -29.19 11.66
#